data_AF-A0A934ZX15-F1
#
_entry.id   AF-A0A934ZX15-F1
#
_cell.length_a   1.000
_cell.length_b   1.000
_cell.length_c   1.000
_cell.angle_alpha   90.00
_cell.angle_beta   90.00
_cell.angle_gamma   90.00
#
_symmetry.space_group_name_H-M   'P 1'
#
loop_
_entity.id
_entity.type
_entity.pdbx_description
1 polymer ?
#
loop_
_entity_poly.entity_id
_entity_poly.type
_entity_poly.pdbx_seq_one_letter_code
_entity_poly.pdbx_strand_id
1 'polypeptide(L)' 'MKLVFRKNEAGEISVFRKEAGMEKPFVYVEMIKELIESRLMDEPEVLGNFSDAERDSISSMTRFITEAIATAAK' A
#
# COMPACT_ATOMS: atom_id res chain seq x y z
N MET A 1 -3.87 7.84 -2.61
CA MET A 1 -3.67 7.26 -1.26
C MET A 1 -2.38 6.45 -1.27
N LYS A 2 -1.67 6.26 -0.16
CA LYS A 2 -0.50 5.35 -0.14
C LYS A 2 -0.51 4.35 1.00
N LEU A 3 0.10 3.19 0.77
CA LEU A 3 0.36 2.20 1.80
C LEU A 3 1.73 2.46 2.44
N VAL A 4 1.81 2.27 3.76
CA VAL A 4 3.04 2.40 4.53
C VAL A 4 3.33 1.06 5.18
N PHE A 5 4.46 0.46 4.80
CA PHE A 5 4.94 -0.81 5.34
C PHE A 5 6.03 -0.53 6.37
N ARG A 6 5.84 -1.04 7.59
CA ARG A 6 6.82 -0.92 8.68
C ARG A 6 7.27 -2.30 9.09
N LYS A 7 8.58 -2.56 9.06
CA LYS A 7 9.18 -3.78 9.58
C LYS A 7 9.95 -3.47 10.86
N ASN A 8 9.62 -4.16 11.94
CA ASN A 8 10.33 -4.02 13.21
C ASN A 8 11.58 -4.92 13.26
N GLU A 9 12.35 -4.82 14.35
CA GLU A 9 13.58 -5.63 14.55
C GLU A 9 13.31 -7.13 14.67
N ALA A 10 12.11 -7.51 15.14
CA ALA A 10 11.66 -8.91 15.17
C ALA A 10 11.24 -9.43 13.78
N GLY A 11 11.25 -8.58 12.75
CA GLY A 11 10.87 -8.92 11.38
C GLY A 11 9.37 -8.90 11.10
N GLU A 12 8.56 -8.45 12.06
CA GLU A 12 7.10 -8.33 11.89
C GLU A 12 6.77 -7.11 11.03
N ILE A 13 5.82 -7.29 10.11
CA ILE A 13 5.38 -6.25 9.18
C ILE A 13 4.02 -5.72 9.60
N SER A 14 3.94 -4.41 9.84
CA SER A 14 2.70 -3.66 10.04
C SER A 14 2.41 -2.80 8.81
N VAL A 15 1.13 -2.74 8.42
CA VAL A 15 0.69 -1.97 7.26
C VAL A 15 -0.28 -0.88 7.70
N PHE A 16 -0.08 0.33 7.18
CA PHE A 16 -0.92 1.50 7.40
C PHE A 16 -1.34 2.10 6.07
N ARG A 17 -2.46 2.82 6.05
CA ARG A 17 -2.83 3.71 4.94
C ARG A 17 -2.52 5.15 5.33
N LYS A 18 -2.00 5.93 4.39
CA LYS A 18 -1.79 7.37 4.56
C LYS A 18 -2.62 8.14 3.54
N GLU A 19 -3.43 9.04 4.07
CA GLU A 19 -4.39 9.85 3.33
C GLU A 19 -4.42 11.26 3.94
N ALA A 20 -4.32 12.30 3.11
CA ALA A 20 -4.28 13.70 3.55
C ALA A 20 -3.26 13.96 4.68
N GLY A 21 -2.13 13.26 4.67
CA GLY A 21 -1.08 13.36 5.69
C GLY A 21 -1.33 12.58 6.99
N MET A 22 -2.52 12.02 7.18
CA MET A 22 -2.87 11.19 8.35
C MET A 22 -2.63 9.72 8.07
N GLU A 23 -2.02 9.02 9.02
CA GLU A 23 -1.89 7.56 8.99
C GLU A 23 -3.03 6.91 9.76
N LYS A 24 -3.65 5.90 9.15
CA LYS A 24 -4.70 5.08 9.74
C LYS A 24 -4.30 3.61 9.64
N PRO A 25 -4.75 2.75 10.56
CA PRO A 25 -4.60 1.30 10.42
C PRO A 25 -5.11 0.82 9.07
N PHE A 26 -4.39 -0.12 8.46
CA PHE A 26 -4.81 -0.72 7.22
C PHE A 26 -6.05 -1.58 7.41
N VAL A 27 -7.08 -1.30 6.60
CA VAL A 27 -8.28 -2.12 6.50
C VAL A 27 -8.57 -2.32 5.02
N TYR A 28 -8.58 -3.57 4.57
CA TYR A 28 -8.71 -3.92 3.15
C TYR A 28 -9.97 -3.33 2.51
N VAL A 29 -11.13 -3.47 3.16
CA VAL A 29 -12.41 -2.95 2.66
C VAL A 29 -12.36 -1.43 2.47
N GLU A 30 -11.70 -0.73 3.39
CA GLU A 30 -11.60 0.72 3.33
C GLU A 30 -10.64 1.18 2.23
N MET A 31 -9.53 0.48 2.03
CA MET A 31 -8.64 0.70 0.88
C MET A 31 -9.39 0.53 -0.44
N ILE A 32 -10.17 -0.54 -0.61
CA ILE A 32 -10.90 -0.78 -1.85
C ILE A 32 -11.92 0.34 -2.11
N LYS A 33 -12.66 0.80 -1.09
CA LYS A 33 -13.57 1.94 -1.23
C LYS A 33 -12.84 3.19 -1.73
N GLU A 34 -11.74 3.55 -1.08
CA GLU A 34 -10.92 4.72 -1.47
C GLU A 34 -10.36 4.58 -2.89
N LEU A 35 -9.93 3.39 -3.30
CA LEU A 35 -9.41 3.15 -4.64
C LEU A 35 -10.49 3.18 -5.72
N ILE A 36 -11.72 2.75 -5.41
CA ILE A 36 -12.85 2.89 -6.34
C ILE A 36 -13.16 4.37 -6.60
N GLU A 37 -13.08 5.20 -5.56
CA GLU A 37 -13.36 6.64 -5.64
C GLU A 37 -12.20 7.42 -6.29
N SER A 38 -10.98 7.24 -5.79
CA SER A 38 -9.79 8.00 -6.23
C SER A 38 -9.12 7.45 -7.49
N ARG A 39 -9.30 6.15 -7.77
CA ARG A 39 -8.67 5.39 -8.86
C ARG A 39 -7.15 5.44 -8.90
N LEU A 40 -6.51 5.90 -7.83
CA LEU A 40 -5.08 6.15 -7.78
C LEU A 40 -4.51 5.71 -6.43
N MET A 41 -3.51 4.83 -6.51
CA MET A 41 -2.62 4.52 -5.40
C MET A 41 -1.26 5.13 -5.70
N ASP A 42 -0.72 5.89 -4.76
CA ASP A 42 0.64 6.43 -4.85
C ASP A 42 1.65 5.34 -4.44
N GLU A 43 2.92 5.54 -4.79
CA GLU A 43 3.98 4.59 -4.45
C GLU A 43 4.03 4.29 -2.93
N PRO A 44 4.24 3.01 -2.55
CA PRO A 44 4.29 2.63 -1.16
C PRO A 44 5.51 3.21 -0.45
N GLU A 45 5.31 3.57 0.81
CA GLU A 45 6.40 3.95 1.71
C GLU A 45 6.86 2.70 2.48
N VAL A 46 8.16 2.41 2.45
CA VAL A 46 8.73 1.20 3.07
C VAL A 46 9.77 1.61 4.12
N LEU A 47 9.44 1.40 5.39
CA LEU A 47 10.20 1.86 6.55
C LEU A 47 10.77 0.67 7.35
N GLY A 48 12.09 0.69 7.59
CA GLY A 48 12.80 -0.37 8.29
C GLY A 48 13.66 -1.23 7.36
N ASN A 49 14.17 -2.34 7.91
CA ASN A 49 15.18 -3.18 7.26
C ASN A 49 14.54 -4.23 6.34
N PHE A 50 13.87 -3.75 5.30
CA PHE A 50 13.43 -4.59 4.19
C PHE A 50 14.59 -4.86 3.22
N SER A 51 14.76 -6.12 2.84
CA SER A 51 15.62 -6.56 1.75
C SER A 51 15.11 -6.07 0.39
N ASP A 52 15.99 -6.07 -0.61
CA ASP A 52 15.62 -5.64 -1.97
C ASP A 52 14.51 -6.51 -2.55
N ALA A 53 14.57 -7.82 -2.34
CA ALA A 53 13.52 -8.75 -2.77
C ALA A 53 12.14 -8.46 -2.12
N GLU A 54 12.13 -8.06 -0.85
CA GLU A 54 10.89 -7.64 -0.18
C GLU A 54 10.36 -6.33 -0.75
N ARG A 55 11.24 -5.36 -1.01
CA ARG A 55 10.87 -4.07 -1.64
C ARG A 55 10.28 -4.28 -3.03
N ASP A 56 10.90 -5.14 -3.83
CA ASP A 56 10.41 -5.50 -5.17
C ASP A 56 9.06 -6.19 -5.13
N SER A 57 8.86 -7.07 -4.14
CA SER A 57 7.58 -7.74 -3.90
C SER A 57 6.48 -6.75 -3.52
N ILE A 58 6.76 -5.81 -2.62
CA ILE A 58 5.83 -4.75 -2.20
C ILE A 58 5.47 -3.86 -3.39
N SER A 59 6.47 -3.40 -4.14
CA SER A 59 6.27 -2.55 -5.32
C SER A 59 5.42 -3.24 -6.38
N SER A 60 5.72 -4.51 -6.65
CA SER A 60 4.94 -5.33 -7.60
C SER A 60 3.49 -5.48 -7.15
N MET A 61 3.26 -5.76 -5.87
CA MET A 61 1.91 -5.87 -5.30
C MET A 61 1.11 -4.56 -5.46
N THR A 62 1.70 -3.41 -5.10
CA THR A 62 1.01 -2.11 -5.24
C THR A 62 0.70 -1.76 -6.70
N ARG A 63 1.60 -2.12 -7.62
CA ARG A 63 1.38 -1.95 -9.05
C ARG A 63 0.20 -2.80 -9.53
N PHE A 64 0.14 -4.08 -9.16
CA PHE A 64 -0.96 -4.97 -9.53
C PHE A 64 -2.31 -4.46 -9.02
N ILE A 65 -2.38 -3.96 -7.79
CA ILE A 65 -3.61 -3.37 -7.25
C ILE A 65 -4.04 -2.16 -8.10
N THR A 66 -3.08 -1.28 -8.43
CA THR A 66 -3.35 -0.08 -9.22
C THR A 66 -3.86 -0.43 -10.62
N GLU A 67 -3.23 -1.38 -11.30
CA GLU A 67 -3.64 -1.87 -12.63
C GLU A 67 -5.03 -2.52 -12.60
N ALA A 68 -5.32 -3.32 -11.57
CA ALA A 68 -6.62 -3.98 -11.41
C ALA A 68 -7.75 -2.96 -11.25
N ILE A 69 -7.53 -1.92 -10.43
CA ILE A 69 -8.51 -0.85 -10.21
C ILE A 69 -8.72 -0.02 -11.48
N ALA A 70 -7.64 0.31 -12.19
CA ALA A 70 -7.74 1.04 -13.46
C ALA A 70 -8.53 0.25 -14.53
N THR A 71 -8.40 -1.08 -14.53
CA THR A 71 -9.10 -1.97 -15.46
C THR A 71 -10.58 -2.15 -15.10
N ALA A 72 -10.90 -2.32 -13.81
CA ALA A 72 -12.27 -2.50 -13.33
C ALA A 72 -13.17 -1.27 -13.54
N ALA A 73 -12.59 -0.12 -13.90
CA ALA A 73 -13.28 1.14 -14.13
C ALA A 73 -13.67 1.41 -15.60
N LYS A 74 -13.42 0.44 -16.50
CA LYS A 74 -13.93 0.39 -17.88
C LYS A 74 -15.20 -0.46 -17.97
#